data_AF-A0A969B572-F1
#
_entry.id   AF-A0A969B572-F1
#
_cell.length_a   1.000
_cell.length_b   1.000
_cell.length_c   1.000
_cell.angle_alpha   90.00
_cell.angle_beta   90.00
_cell.angle_gamma   90.00
#
_symmetry.space_group_name_H-M   'P 1'
#
loop_
_entity.id
_entity.type
_entity.pdbx_description
1 polymer ?
#
loop_
_entity_poly.entity_id
_entity_poly.type
_entity_poly.pdbx_seq_one_letter_code
_entity_poly.pdbx_strand_id
1 'polypeptide(L)'
;MIPALFRVQKEHGWVPPEAVSLLAKTMAIPEAHINEVLYFYTMFNTKPVGKLHVQVCTNISCAMNGGRELADALCKHFNVEPGQMSADGKLTGDTPPTTGEPVE
;
A
#
# COMPACT_ATOMS: atom_id res chain seq x y z
N MET A 1 -12.97 13.75 -2.12
CA MET A 1 -12.41 12.84 -1.10
C MET A 1 -11.14 12.13 -1.58
N ILE A 2 -11.19 11.26 -2.61
CA ILE A 2 -10.02 10.53 -3.14
C ILE A 2 -8.79 11.42 -3.42
N PRO A 3 -8.87 12.54 -4.17
CA PRO A 3 -7.68 13.37 -4.43
C PRO A 3 -7.10 14.03 -3.17
N ALA A 4 -7.93 14.25 -2.14
CA ALA A 4 -7.46 14.80 -0.88
C ALA A 4 -6.69 13.76 -0.05
N LEU A 5 -7.18 12.51 0.01
CA LEU A 5 -6.44 11.40 0.59
C LEU A 5 -5.10 11.16 -0.14
N PHE A 6 -5.11 11.27 -1.47
CA PHE A 6 -3.90 11.14 -2.28
C PHE A 6 -2.87 12.23 -1.97
N ARG A 7 -3.32 13.45 -1.68
CA ARG A 7 -2.45 14.56 -1.24
C ARG A 7 -1.82 14.27 0.12
N VAL A 8 -2.62 13.82 1.09
CA VAL A 8 -2.14 13.44 2.44
C VAL A 8 -1.10 12.32 2.35
N GLN A 9 -1.38 11.26 1.61
CA GLN A 9 -0.44 10.15 1.43
C GLN A 9 0.85 10.58 0.74
N LYS A 10 0.80 11.54 -0.20
CA LYS A 10 2.01 12.08 -0.83
C LYS A 10 2.89 12.88 0.14
N GLU A 11 2.29 13.52 1.15
CA GLU A 11 3.02 14.32 2.14
C GLU A 11 3.56 13.48 3.29
N HIS A 12 2.78 12.51 3.76
CA HIS A 12 3.12 11.70 4.93
C HIS A 12 3.67 10.30 4.59
N GLY A 13 3.54 9.85 3.33
CA GLY A 13 3.85 8.48 2.90
C GLY A 13 2.74 7.46 3.18
N TRP A 14 1.82 7.80 4.09
CA TRP A 14 0.67 7.00 4.50
C TRP A 14 -0.45 7.94 4.98
N VAL A 15 -1.63 7.41 5.31
CA VAL A 15 -2.76 8.21 5.78
C VAL A 15 -2.91 8.06 7.29
N PRO A 16 -2.49 9.06 8.10
CA PRO A 16 -2.66 9.01 9.55
C PRO A 16 -4.13 9.23 9.94
N PRO A 17 -4.57 8.67 11.09
CA PRO A 17 -5.95 8.82 11.57
C PRO A 17 -6.30 10.29 11.87
N GLU A 18 -5.32 11.10 12.28
CA GLU A 18 -5.43 12.55 12.43
C GLU A 18 -5.87 13.23 11.12
N ALA A 19 -5.33 12.80 9.98
CA ALA A 19 -5.70 13.36 8.68
C ALA A 19 -7.12 12.95 8.26
N VAL A 20 -7.58 11.76 8.65
CA VAL A 20 -8.97 11.33 8.43
C VAL A 20 -9.94 12.22 9.19
N SER A 21 -9.68 12.51 10.47
CA SER A 21 -10.55 13.40 11.27
C SER A 21 -10.51 14.84 10.74
N LEU A 22 -9.35 15.34 10.29
CA LEU A 22 -9.24 16.65 9.64
C LEU A 22 -10.06 16.73 8.36
N LEU A 23 -9.97 15.71 7.49
CA LEU A 23 -10.72 15.64 6.24
C LEU A 23 -12.23 15.53 6.48
N ALA A 24 -12.64 14.77 7.49
CA ALA A 24 -14.05 14.64 7.90
C ALA A 24 -14.64 16.00 8.27
N LYS A 25 -13.93 16.76 9.13
CA LYS A 25 -14.33 18.12 9.53
C LYS A 25 -14.35 19.09 8.36
N THR A 26 -13.33 19.04 7.50
CA THR A 26 -13.18 19.96 6.36
C THR A 26 -14.24 19.74 5.29
N MET A 27 -14.58 18.48 5.00
CA MET A 27 -15.55 18.11 3.97
C MET A 27 -16.99 17.98 4.50
N ALA A 28 -17.19 18.09 5.82
CA ALA A 28 -18.46 17.85 6.50
C ALA A 28 -19.05 16.45 6.20
N ILE A 29 -18.19 15.42 6.16
CA ILE A 29 -18.54 14.03 5.89
C ILE A 29 -18.18 13.18 7.12
N PRO A 30 -18.99 12.17 7.51
CA PRO A 30 -18.64 11.27 8.60
C PRO A 30 -17.30 10.56 8.36
N GLU A 31 -16.51 10.41 9.43
CA GLU A 31 -15.23 9.66 9.39
C GLU A 31 -15.42 8.23 8.87
N ALA A 32 -16.57 7.62 9.14
CA ALA A 32 -16.93 6.29 8.64
C ALA A 32 -16.88 6.17 7.11
N HIS A 33 -17.36 7.18 6.37
CA HIS A 33 -17.31 7.17 4.90
C HIS A 33 -15.89 7.31 4.36
N ILE A 34 -15.04 8.09 5.05
CA ILE A 34 -13.63 8.22 4.67
C ILE A 34 -12.91 6.90 4.91
N ASN A 35 -13.17 6.25 6.05
CA ASN A 35 -12.62 4.95 6.39
C ASN A 35 -13.08 3.87 5.40
N GLU A 36 -14.33 3.86 4.97
CA GLU A 36 -14.82 2.93 3.95
C GLU A 36 -13.97 3.02 2.68
N VAL A 37 -13.72 4.23 2.18
CA VAL A 37 -12.87 4.44 0.99
C VAL A 37 -11.41 4.10 1.27
N LEU A 38 -10.91 4.37 2.48
CA LEU A 38 -9.55 4.03 2.89
C LEU A 38 -9.31 2.52 2.85
N TYR A 39 -10.28 1.72 3.32
CA TYR A 39 -10.19 0.26 3.32
C TYR A 39 -10.59 -0.38 1.99
N PHE A 40 -11.42 0.29 1.19
CA PHE A 40 -11.85 -0.21 -0.11
C PHE A 40 -10.73 -0.15 -1.17
N TYR A 41 -9.92 0.91 -1.17
CA TYR A 41 -8.84 1.07 -2.14
C TYR A 41 -7.49 0.64 -1.55
N THR A 42 -6.93 -0.44 -2.10
CA THR A 42 -5.60 -0.97 -1.74
C THR A 42 -4.43 -0.02 -2.01
N MET A 43 -4.67 1.09 -2.71
CA MET A 43 -3.66 2.13 -2.96
C MET A 43 -3.39 3.01 -1.73
N PHE A 44 -4.31 3.06 -0.77
CA PHE A 44 -4.14 3.88 0.42
C PHE A 44 -3.48 3.08 1.54
N ASN A 45 -2.36 3.62 2.04
CA ASN A 45 -1.60 2.96 3.08
C ASN A 45 -2.08 3.46 4.44
N THR A 46 -2.63 2.57 5.26
CA THR A 46 -3.09 2.86 6.64
C THR A 46 -1.97 2.74 7.68
N LYS A 47 -0.84 2.16 7.27
CA LYS A 47 0.37 1.99 8.09
C LYS A 47 1.53 2.74 7.43
N PRO A 48 2.52 3.19 8.23
CA PRO A 48 3.74 3.77 7.67
C PRO A 48 4.44 2.77 6.77
N VAL A 49 4.75 3.20 5.54
CA VAL A 49 5.52 2.43 4.56
C VAL A 49 6.92 3.02 4.40
N GLY A 50 7.86 2.20 3.94
CA GLY A 50 9.20 2.65 3.59
C GLY A 50 9.21 3.70 2.49
N LYS A 51 10.31 4.44 2.39
CA LYS A 51 10.49 5.52 1.40
C LYS A 51 10.27 5.07 -0.05
N LEU A 52 10.57 3.81 -0.35
CA LEU A 52 10.32 3.18 -1.63
C LEU A 52 9.30 2.05 -1.47
N HIS A 53 8.12 2.23 -2.03
CA HIS A 53 7.08 1.20 -2.14
C HIS A 53 7.22 0.52 -3.51
N VAL A 54 7.64 -0.75 -3.52
CA VAL A 54 7.87 -1.52 -4.75
C VAL A 54 6.76 -2.56 -4.89
N GLN A 55 5.97 -2.42 -5.96
CA GLN A 55 4.91 -3.37 -6.31
C GLN A 55 5.26 -4.13 -7.59
N VAL A 56 5.35 -5.46 -7.48
CA VAL A 56 5.66 -6.32 -8.63
C VAL A 56 4.37 -6.91 -9.19
N CYS A 57 4.14 -6.73 -10.48
CA CYS A 57 2.99 -7.36 -11.14
C CYS A 57 3.13 -8.88 -11.12
N THR A 58 2.14 -9.56 -10.53
CA THR A 58 2.04 -11.01 -10.50
C THR A 58 0.85 -11.54 -11.31
N ASN A 59 0.09 -10.67 -11.99
CA ASN A 59 -1.02 -11.07 -12.87
C ASN A 59 -0.56 -12.09 -13.93
N ILE A 60 -1.49 -12.88 -14.50
CA ILE A 60 -1.17 -14.04 -15.34
C ILE A 60 -0.14 -13.74 -16.45
N SER A 61 -0.26 -12.60 -17.14
CA SER A 61 0.69 -12.19 -18.17
C SER A 61 2.09 -11.93 -17.61
N CYS A 62 2.19 -11.30 -16.44
CA CYS A 62 3.45 -11.04 -15.75
C CYS A 62 4.02 -12.34 -15.16
N ALA A 63 3.18 -13.20 -14.56
CA ALA A 63 3.60 -14.48 -14.01
C ALA A 63 4.16 -15.43 -15.09
N MET A 64 3.54 -15.49 -16.27
CA MET A 64 4.06 -16.26 -17.41
C MET A 64 5.41 -15.74 -17.91
N ASN A 65 5.72 -14.47 -17.67
CA ASN A 65 6.96 -13.81 -18.08
C ASN A 65 7.98 -13.70 -16.93
N GLY A 66 7.85 -14.51 -15.87
CA GLY A 66 8.80 -14.56 -14.75
C GLY A 66 8.55 -13.55 -13.63
N GLY A 67 7.36 -12.96 -13.55
CA GLY A 67 7.04 -11.93 -12.55
C GLY A 67 7.09 -12.42 -11.11
N ARG A 68 6.83 -13.72 -10.87
CA ARG A 68 6.96 -14.33 -9.54
C ARG A 68 8.43 -14.52 -9.16
N GLU A 69 9.26 -14.98 -10.08
CA GLU A 69 10.71 -15.07 -9.85
C GLU A 69 11.33 -13.70 -9.58
N LEU A 70 10.86 -12.64 -10.27
CA LEU A 70 11.30 -11.27 -10.02
C LEU A 70 10.93 -10.79 -8.61
N ALA A 71 9.70 -11.05 -8.17
CA ALA A 71 9.25 -10.69 -6.82
C ALA A 71 10.10 -11.40 -5.76
N ASP A 72 10.33 -12.71 -5.92
CA ASP A 72 11.14 -13.52 -5.00
C ASP A 72 12.62 -13.07 -4.98
N ALA A 73 13.21 -12.78 -6.14
CA ALA A 73 14.57 -12.27 -6.24
C ALA A 73 14.73 -10.90 -5.56
N LEU A 74 13.75 -10.00 -5.72
CA LEU A 74 13.74 -8.70 -5.03
C LEU A 74 13.61 -8.88 -3.52
N CYS A 75 12.70 -9.75 -3.06
CA CYS A 75 12.52 -10.04 -1.63
C CYS A 75 13.82 -10.59 -1.01
N LYS A 76 14.49 -11.52 -1.69
CA LYS A 76 15.80 -12.07 -1.27
C LYS A 76 16.90 -11.01 -1.27
N HIS A 77 16.95 -10.15 -2.29
CA HIS A 77 18.00 -9.12 -2.40
C HIS A 77 17.89 -8.07 -1.30
N PHE A 78 16.66 -7.67 -0.96
CA PHE A 78 16.41 -6.68 0.09
C PHE A 78 16.19 -7.29 1.48
N ASN A 79 16.27 -8.61 1.59
CA ASN A 79 16.00 -9.39 2.80
C ASN A 79 14.68 -8.96 3.48
N VAL A 80 13.63 -8.84 2.65
CA VAL A 80 12.28 -8.46 3.06
C VAL A 80 11.31 -9.57 2.71
N GLU A 81 10.31 -9.76 3.57
CA GLU A 81 9.15 -10.58 3.23
C GLU A 81 8.12 -9.74 2.45
N PRO A 82 7.29 -10.37 1.61
CA PRO A 82 6.18 -9.68 0.94
C PRO A 82 5.26 -9.01 1.97
N GLY A 83 4.94 -7.74 1.75
CA GLY A 83 4.13 -6.92 2.66
C GLY A 83 4.89 -6.38 3.89
N GLN A 84 6.18 -6.70 4.05
CA GLN A 84 6.99 -6.23 5.17
C GLN A 84 7.92 -5.07 4.77
N MET A 85 8.27 -4.27 5.77
CA MET A 85 9.23 -3.18 5.65
C MET A 85 10.64 -3.70 5.97
N SER A 86 11.62 -3.38 5.12
CA SER A 86 13.03 -3.72 5.38
C SER A 86 13.51 -3.09 6.69
N ALA A 87 14.41 -3.78 7.39
CA ALA A 87 14.98 -3.32 8.67
C ALA A 87 15.66 -1.95 8.57
N ASP A 88 16.09 -1.56 7.37
CA ASP A 88 16.70 -0.26 7.10
C ASP A 88 15.66 0.88 6.90
N GLY A 89 14.36 0.55 6.92
CA GLY A 89 13.24 1.48 6.80
C GLY A 89 13.09 2.15 5.43
N LYS A 90 13.91 1.76 4.44
CA LYS A 90 13.94 2.39 3.12
C LYS A 90 12.95 1.80 2.12
N LEU A 91 12.52 0.54 2.32
CA LEU A 91 11.82 -0.21 1.28
C LEU A 91 10.70 -1.08 1.85
N THR A 92 9.53 -1.01 1.23
CA THR A 92 8.40 -1.92 1.45
C THR A 92 8.12 -2.63 0.13
N GLY A 93 8.29 -3.95 0.10
CA GLY A 93 7.97 -4.78 -1.05
C GLY A 93 6.55 -5.31 -0.89
N ASP A 94 5.68 -5.06 -1.85
CA ASP A 94 4.28 -5.46 -1.81
C ASP A 94 3.97 -6.27 -3.06
N THR A 95 3.44 -7.48 -2.88
CA THR A 95 2.92 -8.28 -3.99
C THR A 95 1.41 -8.07 -4.02
N PRO A 96 0.83 -7.50 -5.09
CA PRO A 96 -0.60 -7.37 -5.20
C PRO A 96 -1.23 -8.76 -5.12
N PRO A 97 -2.37 -8.93 -4.42
CA PRO A 97 -3.00 -10.22 -4.27
C PRO A 97 -3.42 -10.74 -5.64
N THR A 98 -2.69 -11.74 -6.15
CA THR A 98 -3.16 -12.55 -7.26
C THR A 98 -4.26 -13.47 -6.77
N THR A 99 -5.31 -13.61 -7.59
CA THR A 99 -6.46 -14.51 -7.42
C THR A 99 -6.06 -15.83 -6.74
N GLY A 100 -6.37 -15.96 -5.44
CA GLY A 100 -6.32 -17.24 -4.72
C GLY A 100 -5.45 -17.32 -3.45
N GLU A 101 -4.72 -16.28 -3.07
CA GLU A 101 -3.92 -16.31 -1.83
C GLU A 101 -4.56 -15.44 -0.74
N PRO A 102 -4.84 -15.99 0.47
CA PRO A 102 -5.50 -15.26 1.54
C PRO A 102 -4.61 -14.13 2.05
N VAL A 103 -5.23 -12.97 2.21
CA VAL A 103 -4.65 -11.81 2.91
C VAL A 103 -4.83 -12.09 4.40
N GLU A 104 -3.78 -12.57 5.06
CA GLU A 104 -3.69 -12.61 6.54
C GLU A 104 -2.86 -11.43 7.05
#